data_AF-A0A351FNW3-F1
#
_entry.id   AF-A0A351FNW3-F1
#
_cell.length_a   1.000
_cell.length_b   1.000
_cell.length_c   1.000
_cell.angle_alpha   90.00
_cell.angle_beta   90.00
_cell.angle_gamma   90.00
#
_symmetry.space_group_name_H-M   'P 1'
#
loop_
_entity.id
_entity.type
_entity.pdbx_description
1 polymer ?
#
loop_
_entity_poly.entity_id
_entity_poly.type
_entity_poly.pdbx_seq_one_letter_code
_entity_poly.pdbx_strand_id
1 'polypeptide(L)'
;LYIRNFKPSRWPMGTAAGYGAPDGPLPKHDQLVNNTFGAFGDLDASPTKAFVIEHRKDTGGQTYFDLAFGLRPEEELFDLKNDPDQIHNVAQDPAYQKQRQALSERLMQILKTTGDPRTAGDGSTYDKPPFTEDSVNRKRPNKKKAR
;
A
#
# COMPACT_ATOMS: atom_id res chain seq x y z
N LEU A 1 7.63 11.29 -12.77
CA LEU A 1 6.30 11.00 -12.21
C LEU A 1 6.28 11.43 -10.75
N TYR A 2 5.27 12.17 -10.30
CA TYR A 2 5.10 12.55 -8.90
C TYR A 2 3.83 11.90 -8.33
N ILE A 3 3.92 11.38 -7.11
CA ILE A 3 2.84 10.70 -6.38
C ILE A 3 2.74 11.31 -4.97
N ARG A 4 1.50 11.55 -4.53
CA ARG A 4 1.17 11.99 -3.18
C ARG A 4 0.42 10.89 -2.43
N ASN A 5 1.00 10.40 -1.35
CA ASN A 5 0.35 9.48 -0.42
C ASN A 5 -0.23 10.27 0.78
N PHE A 6 -1.56 10.31 0.88
CA PHE A 6 -2.25 11.03 1.94
C PHE A 6 -2.28 10.28 3.29
N LYS A 7 -1.89 9.00 3.31
CA LYS A 7 -1.92 8.14 4.51
C LYS A 7 -0.66 7.24 4.58
N PRO A 8 0.55 7.83 4.72
CA PRO A 8 1.82 7.09 4.70
C PRO A 8 2.00 6.08 5.85
N SER A 9 1.18 6.16 6.90
CA SER A 9 1.16 5.19 7.98
C SER A 9 0.34 3.93 7.69
N ARG A 10 -0.36 3.85 6.54
CA ARG A 10 -1.15 2.67 6.16
C ARG A 10 -0.32 1.73 5.30
N TRP A 11 -0.40 0.43 5.61
CA TRP A 11 0.23 -0.62 4.83
C TRP A 11 -0.49 -0.79 3.49
N PRO A 12 0.19 -0.54 2.35
CA PRO A 12 -0.47 -0.46 1.04
C PRO A 12 -1.03 -1.81 0.57
N MET A 13 -0.40 -2.92 0.99
CA MET A 13 -0.84 -4.28 0.65
C MET A 13 -1.63 -4.94 1.79
N GLY A 14 -2.11 -4.16 2.77
CA GLY A 14 -2.77 -4.67 3.97
C GLY A 14 -1.78 -5.07 5.06
N THR A 15 -2.30 -5.48 6.22
CA THR A 15 -1.46 -5.76 7.39
C THR A 15 -1.04 -7.23 7.48
N ALA A 16 0.03 -7.48 8.24
CA ALA A 16 0.46 -8.82 8.65
C ALA A 16 1.06 -8.75 10.07
N ALA A 17 1.33 -9.90 10.68
CA ALA A 17 1.93 -9.96 12.01
C ALA A 17 3.30 -9.24 12.01
N GLY A 18 3.43 -8.20 12.85
CA GLY A 18 4.61 -7.31 12.88
C GLY A 18 4.67 -6.25 11.77
N TYR A 19 3.64 -6.15 10.93
CA TYR A 19 3.52 -5.21 9.82
C TYR A 19 2.12 -4.56 9.85
N GLY A 20 1.90 -3.71 10.85
CA GLY A 20 0.61 -3.02 11.08
C GLY A 20 -0.44 -3.84 11.84
N ALA A 21 -0.20 -5.12 12.08
CA ALA A 21 -0.91 -5.93 13.08
C ALA A 21 0.05 -6.29 14.24
N PRO A 22 -0.46 -6.74 15.41
CA PRO A 22 0.38 -7.16 16.53
C PRO A 22 1.45 -8.16 16.11
N ASP A 23 2.57 -8.17 16.84
CA ASP A 23 3.67 -9.09 16.59
C ASP A 23 3.23 -10.55 16.72
N GLY A 24 3.78 -11.41 15.87
CA GLY A 24 3.46 -12.82 15.82
C GLY A 24 4.11 -13.54 14.64
N PRO A 25 3.94 -14.87 14.54
CA PRO A 25 4.44 -15.61 13.40
C PRO A 25 3.65 -15.24 12.13
N LEU A 26 4.37 -15.06 11.02
CA LEU A 26 3.73 -15.01 9.71
C LEU A 26 3.16 -16.39 9.33
N PRO A 27 2.13 -16.44 8.47
CA PRO A 27 1.60 -17.71 7.97
C PRO A 27 2.67 -18.55 7.28
N LYS A 28 2.48 -19.88 7.28
CA LYS A 28 3.36 -20.83 6.58
C LYS A 28 3.15 -20.75 5.06
N HIS A 29 4.13 -21.23 4.29
CA HIS A 29 4.12 -21.33 2.83
C HIS A 29 2.74 -21.60 2.22
N ASP A 30 2.13 -22.75 2.54
CA ASP A 30 0.85 -23.18 1.97
C ASP A 30 -0.27 -22.15 2.18
N GLN A 31 -0.30 -21.48 3.33
CA GLN A 31 -1.25 -20.41 3.59
C GLN A 31 -0.97 -19.16 2.74
N LEU A 32 0.30 -18.81 2.53
CA LEU A 32 0.66 -17.66 1.68
C LEU A 32 0.38 -17.92 0.20
N VAL A 33 0.49 -19.19 -0.24
CA VAL A 33 0.19 -19.61 -1.62
C VAL A 33 -1.31 -19.71 -1.89
N ASN A 34 -2.10 -20.15 -0.91
CA ASN A 34 -3.50 -20.54 -1.13
C ASN A 34 -4.54 -19.68 -0.38
N ASN A 35 -4.12 -18.75 0.49
CA ASN A 35 -5.04 -17.91 1.28
C ASN A 35 -4.64 -16.44 1.23
N THR A 36 -5.33 -15.66 0.38
CA THR A 36 -5.04 -14.23 0.14
C THR A 36 -5.01 -13.44 1.44
N PHE A 37 -5.96 -13.69 2.33
CA PHE A 37 -6.16 -12.93 3.56
C PHE A 37 -5.29 -13.39 4.75
N GLY A 38 -4.38 -14.36 4.55
CA GLY A 38 -3.51 -14.85 5.63
C GLY A 38 -2.50 -13.81 6.12
N ALA A 39 -1.99 -12.96 5.22
CA ALA A 39 -1.10 -11.83 5.50
C ALA A 39 -1.08 -10.94 4.26
N PHE A 40 -0.98 -9.61 4.40
CA PHE A 40 -0.97 -8.67 3.27
C PHE A 40 -2.14 -8.95 2.30
N GLY A 41 -3.36 -8.76 2.78
CA GLY A 41 -4.59 -9.21 2.13
C GLY A 41 -4.95 -8.51 0.81
N ASP A 42 -4.29 -7.41 0.48
CA ASP A 42 -4.53 -6.70 -0.79
C ASP A 42 -3.63 -7.22 -1.94
N LEU A 43 -2.69 -8.13 -1.63
CA LEU A 43 -1.98 -8.93 -2.62
C LEU A 43 -2.51 -10.36 -2.63
N ASP A 44 -2.93 -10.85 -3.80
CA ASP A 44 -3.44 -12.21 -3.94
C ASP A 44 -2.43 -13.29 -3.54
N ALA A 45 -2.97 -14.41 -3.04
CA ALA A 45 -2.18 -15.59 -2.71
C ALA A 45 -1.43 -16.10 -3.94
N SER A 46 -0.13 -16.37 -3.78
CA SER A 46 0.68 -16.90 -4.88
C SER A 46 2.00 -17.50 -4.36
N PRO A 47 2.64 -18.38 -5.14
CA PRO A 47 4.01 -18.82 -4.88
C PRO A 47 5.00 -17.65 -4.75
N THR A 48 4.85 -16.59 -5.55
CA THR A 48 5.71 -15.40 -5.47
C THR A 48 5.52 -14.64 -4.17
N LYS A 49 4.27 -14.45 -3.71
CA LYS A 49 3.97 -13.83 -2.41
C LYS A 49 4.63 -14.63 -1.28
N ALA A 50 4.47 -15.95 -1.29
CA ALA A 50 5.10 -16.83 -0.31
C ALA A 50 6.62 -16.68 -0.31
N PHE A 51 7.25 -16.75 -1.49
CA PHE A 51 8.70 -16.63 -1.65
C PHE A 51 9.23 -15.30 -1.11
N VAL A 52 8.67 -14.16 -1.52
CA VAL A 52 9.15 -12.84 -1.07
C VAL A 52 9.02 -12.69 0.44
N ILE A 53 7.93 -13.18 1.03
CA ILE A 53 7.72 -13.10 2.48
C ILE A 53 8.68 -14.02 3.24
N GLU A 54 8.87 -15.26 2.79
CA GLU A 54 9.72 -16.25 3.46
C GLU A 54 11.19 -15.85 3.43
N HIS A 55 11.65 -15.35 2.29
CA HIS A 55 13.05 -14.98 2.05
C HIS A 55 13.37 -13.52 2.40
N ARG A 56 12.43 -12.75 2.99
CA ARG A 56 12.64 -11.32 3.30
C ARG A 56 13.84 -11.01 4.20
N LYS A 57 14.31 -11.99 4.97
CA LYS A 57 15.46 -11.85 5.87
C LYS A 57 16.77 -12.36 5.25
N ASP A 58 16.69 -12.97 4.07
CA ASP A 58 17.87 -13.41 3.34
C ASP A 58 18.60 -12.20 2.76
N THR A 59 19.86 -12.41 2.35
CA THR A 59 20.68 -11.34 1.78
C THR A 59 20.00 -10.77 0.53
N GLY A 60 19.63 -9.49 0.56
CA GLY A 60 18.91 -8.81 -0.53
C GLY A 60 17.39 -9.04 -0.55
N GLY A 61 16.86 -9.98 0.25
CA GLY A 61 15.43 -10.28 0.31
C GLY A 61 14.59 -9.12 0.84
N GLN A 62 15.14 -8.32 1.75
CA GLN A 62 14.46 -7.17 2.33
C GLN A 62 14.08 -6.14 1.26
N THR A 63 14.94 -5.89 0.26
CA THR A 63 14.64 -4.95 -0.82
C THR A 63 13.38 -5.36 -1.60
N TYR A 64 13.25 -6.65 -1.95
CA TYR A 64 12.06 -7.14 -2.65
C TYR A 64 10.81 -7.09 -1.76
N PHE A 65 10.98 -7.37 -0.47
CA PHE A 65 9.90 -7.25 0.49
C PHE A 65 9.42 -5.80 0.62
N ASP A 66 10.33 -4.84 0.73
CA ASP A 66 9.99 -3.42 0.87
C ASP A 66 9.34 -2.87 -0.41
N LEU A 67 9.81 -3.28 -1.59
CA LEU A 67 9.19 -2.92 -2.87
C LEU A 67 7.76 -3.48 -3.00
N ALA A 68 7.51 -4.69 -2.52
CA ALA A 68 6.22 -5.36 -2.62
C ALA A 68 5.23 -4.93 -1.53
N PHE A 69 5.68 -4.80 -0.28
CA PHE A 69 4.81 -4.68 0.90
C PHE A 69 5.11 -3.47 1.78
N GLY A 70 6.27 -2.82 1.61
CA GLY A 70 6.74 -1.74 2.49
C GLY A 70 5.81 -0.54 2.53
N LEU A 71 5.89 0.23 3.62
CA LEU A 71 5.21 1.51 3.72
C LEU A 71 5.73 2.48 2.65
N ARG A 72 4.81 3.25 2.07
CA ARG A 72 5.15 4.28 1.07
C ARG A 72 5.19 5.64 1.74
N PRO A 73 6.26 6.44 1.52
CA PRO A 73 6.37 7.76 2.12
C PRO A 73 5.28 8.69 1.59
N GLU A 74 5.13 9.85 2.23
CA GLU A 74 4.12 10.86 1.85
C GLU A 74 4.28 11.34 0.40
N GLU A 75 5.52 11.45 -0.06
CA GLU A 75 5.85 11.92 -1.40
C GLU A 75 6.78 10.93 -2.10
N GLU A 76 6.45 10.62 -3.36
CA GLU A 76 7.31 9.86 -4.25
C GLU A 76 7.52 10.61 -5.57
N LEU A 77 8.75 10.61 -6.05
CA LEU A 77 9.14 11.23 -7.30
C LEU A 77 10.08 10.27 -8.04
N PHE A 78 9.73 9.96 -9.29
CA PHE A 78 10.51 9.08 -10.15
C PHE A 78 10.95 9.81 -11.42
N ASP A 79 12.22 9.69 -11.76
CA ASP A 79 12.78 10.20 -13.00
C ASP A 79 12.60 9.17 -14.12
N LEU A 80 11.49 9.23 -14.84
CA LEU A 80 11.14 8.23 -15.85
C LEU A 80 12.15 8.13 -17.01
N LYS A 81 13.01 9.13 -17.20
CA LYS A 81 14.05 9.06 -18.24
C LYS A 81 15.18 8.11 -17.82
N ASN A 82 15.54 8.12 -16.55
CA ASN A 82 16.66 7.36 -16.00
C ASN A 82 16.21 6.10 -15.23
N ASP A 83 14.96 6.08 -14.77
CA ASP A 83 14.32 5.04 -13.97
C ASP A 83 12.89 4.78 -14.51
N PRO A 84 12.76 4.18 -15.70
CA PRO A 84 11.46 3.92 -16.33
C PRO A 84 10.58 2.97 -15.49
N ASP A 85 11.21 2.07 -14.73
CA ASP A 85 10.55 1.08 -13.88
C ASP A 85 10.12 1.64 -12.51
N GLN A 86 10.44 2.91 -12.21
CA GLN A 86 10.00 3.62 -11.01
C GLN A 86 10.42 2.92 -9.71
N ILE A 87 11.66 2.45 -9.67
CA ILE A 87 12.22 1.73 -8.53
C ILE A 87 12.87 2.70 -7.53
N HIS A 88 13.41 3.82 -8.01
CA HIS A 88 14.22 4.73 -7.21
C HIS A 88 13.47 6.04 -6.92
N ASN A 89 12.91 6.14 -5.72
CA ASN A 89 12.25 7.38 -5.27
C ASN A 89 13.28 8.47 -4.98
N VAL A 90 13.29 9.52 -5.81
CA VAL A 90 14.18 10.69 -5.70
C VAL A 90 13.51 11.89 -5.00
N ALA A 91 12.37 11.71 -4.32
CA ALA A 91 11.64 12.82 -3.70
C ALA A 91 12.40 13.56 -2.58
N GLN A 92 13.40 12.92 -1.96
CA GLN A 92 14.24 13.55 -0.94
C GLN A 92 15.58 14.04 -1.49
N ASP A 93 15.86 13.82 -2.77
CA ASP A 93 17.09 14.27 -3.42
C ASP A 93 17.04 15.79 -3.64
N PRO A 94 18.01 16.57 -3.10
CA PRO A 94 18.10 18.00 -3.33
C PRO A 94 18.08 18.42 -4.81
N ALA A 95 18.64 17.60 -5.71
CA ALA A 95 18.70 17.89 -7.14
C ALA A 95 17.30 17.96 -7.80
N TYR A 96 16.31 17.29 -7.20
CA TYR A 96 14.95 17.19 -7.73
C TYR A 96 13.92 18.07 -6.97
N GLN A 97 14.35 18.86 -5.98
CA GLN A 97 13.47 19.68 -5.12
C GLN A 97 12.55 20.61 -5.93
N LYS A 98 13.08 21.31 -6.93
CA LYS A 98 12.31 22.26 -7.75
C LYS A 98 11.21 21.54 -8.54
N GLN A 99 11.53 20.41 -9.14
CA GLN A 99 10.59 19.60 -9.91
C GLN A 99 9.53 18.98 -8.99
N ARG A 100 9.94 18.47 -7.83
CA ARG A 100 9.02 17.96 -6.80
C ARG A 100 8.01 19.01 -6.39
N GLN A 101 8.47 20.20 -6.01
CA GLN A 101 7.61 21.28 -5.55
C GLN A 101 6.63 21.72 -6.65
N ALA A 102 7.12 21.95 -7.86
CA ALA A 102 6.27 22.35 -8.98
C ALA A 102 5.18 21.31 -9.31
N LEU A 103 5.51 20.01 -9.27
CA LEU A 103 4.55 18.93 -9.50
C LEU A 103 3.57 18.78 -8.33
N SER A 104 4.03 18.93 -7.09
CA SER A 104 3.20 18.90 -5.89
C SER A 104 2.18 20.04 -5.90
N GLU A 105 2.61 21.26 -6.16
CA GLU A 105 1.73 22.43 -6.28
C GLU A 105 0.70 22.24 -7.39
N ARG A 106 1.14 21.78 -8.57
CA ARG A 106 0.24 21.50 -9.70
C ARG A 106 -0.80 20.43 -9.34
N LEU A 107 -0.38 19.32 -8.74
CA LEU A 107 -1.28 18.23 -8.33
C LEU A 107 -2.31 18.75 -7.32
N MET A 108 -1.84 19.40 -6.24
CA MET A 108 -2.72 19.90 -5.19
C MET A 108 -3.68 20.97 -5.68
N GLN A 109 -3.25 21.84 -6.60
CA GLN A 109 -4.13 22.81 -7.23
C GLN A 109 -5.26 22.11 -8.00
N ILE A 110 -4.91 21.15 -8.87
CA ILE A 110 -5.90 20.39 -9.64
C ILE A 110 -6.89 19.72 -8.70
N LEU A 111 -6.41 18.93 -7.74
CA LEU A 111 -7.26 18.20 -6.79
C LEU A 111 -8.24 19.13 -6.05
N LYS A 112 -7.77 20.28 -5.57
CA LYS A 112 -8.62 21.26 -4.90
C LYS A 112 -9.66 21.88 -5.85
N THR A 113 -9.24 22.30 -7.04
CA THR A 113 -10.14 22.93 -8.03
C THR A 113 -11.21 21.98 -8.54
N THR A 114 -10.91 20.68 -8.61
CA THR A 114 -11.88 19.65 -9.02
C THR A 114 -12.68 19.08 -7.85
N GLY A 115 -12.48 19.59 -6.62
CA GLY A 115 -13.19 19.13 -5.43
C GLY A 115 -12.87 17.69 -5.03
N ASP A 116 -11.62 17.24 -5.20
CA ASP A 116 -11.22 15.88 -4.83
C ASP A 116 -11.43 15.64 -3.32
N PRO A 117 -12.22 14.61 -2.93
CA PRO A 117 -12.55 14.33 -1.53
C PRO A 117 -11.36 14.07 -0.60
N ARG A 118 -10.17 13.73 -1.12
CA ARG A 118 -8.94 13.56 -0.32
C ARG A 118 -8.36 14.89 0.13
N THR A 119 -8.68 15.97 -0.55
CA THR A 119 -8.21 17.33 -0.22
C THR A 119 -9.18 18.13 0.62
N ALA A 120 -10.34 17.56 0.93
CA ALA A 120 -11.36 18.13 1.80
C ALA A 120 -11.36 17.45 3.19
N GLY A 121 -11.71 18.21 4.22
CA GLY A 121 -11.87 17.69 5.59
C GLY A 121 -10.60 17.01 6.14
N ASP A 122 -10.76 15.82 6.72
CA ASP A 122 -9.69 15.00 7.31
C ASP A 122 -9.05 14.00 6.33
N GLY A 123 -9.41 14.09 5.04
CA GLY A 123 -8.95 13.20 3.97
C GLY A 123 -9.38 11.73 4.14
N SER A 124 -10.35 11.44 5.01
CA SER A 124 -10.90 10.09 5.24
C SER A 124 -12.26 9.89 4.55
N THR A 125 -12.62 10.75 3.61
CA THR A 125 -13.92 10.70 2.92
C THR A 125 -14.19 9.32 2.30
N TYR A 126 -13.18 8.71 1.69
CA TYR A 126 -13.28 7.36 1.12
C TYR A 126 -13.32 6.24 2.15
N ASP A 127 -13.04 6.53 3.43
CA ASP A 127 -13.14 5.57 4.54
C ASP A 127 -14.53 5.61 5.22
N LYS A 128 -15.47 6.40 4.67
CA LYS A 128 -16.81 6.64 5.24
C LYS A 128 -17.90 6.35 4.19
N PRO A 129 -19.15 6.07 4.62
CA PRO A 129 -20.28 5.97 3.70
C PRO A 129 -20.45 7.26 2.86
N PRO A 130 -20.87 7.16 1.58
CA PRO A 130 -21.29 5.94 0.88
C PRO A 130 -20.14 5.15 0.20
N PHE A 131 -18.88 5.56 0.37
CA PHE A 131 -17.74 4.91 -0.28
C PHE A 131 -17.36 3.58 0.38
N THR A 132 -17.71 3.42 1.65
CA THR A 132 -17.62 2.18 2.39
C THR A 132 -19.01 1.72 2.82
N GLU A 133 -19.24 0.41 2.86
CA GLU A 133 -20.43 -0.14 3.50
C GLU A 133 -20.42 0.15 5.02
N ASP A 134 -21.58 0.42 5.61
CA ASP A 134 -21.72 0.42 7.06
C ASP A 134 -21.41 -0.98 7.59
N SER A 135 -20.30 -1.11 8.32
CA SER A 135 -19.81 -2.39 8.87
C SER A 135 -20.78 -3.05 9.88
N VAL A 136 -21.89 -2.40 10.19
CA VAL A 136 -22.85 -2.81 11.23
C VAL A 136 -23.76 -3.96 10.77
N ASN A 137 -23.91 -4.24 9.47
CA ASN A 137 -24.96 -5.16 8.99
C ASN A 137 -24.49 -6.43 8.25
N ARG A 138 -23.20 -6.82 8.37
CA ARG A 138 -22.74 -8.10 7.82
C ARG A 138 -23.08 -9.28 8.74
N LYS A 139 -24.32 -9.77 8.69
CA LYS A 139 -24.60 -11.16 9.08
C LYS A 139 -23.93 -12.08 8.05
N ARG A 140 -22.75 -12.61 8.37
CA ARG A 140 -22.10 -13.63 7.53
C ARG A 140 -23.08 -14.81 7.37
N PRO A 141 -23.45 -15.22 6.15
CA PRO A 141 -24.31 -16.38 5.96
C PRO A 141 -23.59 -17.61 6.51
N ASN A 142 -24.31 -18.38 7.33
CA ASN A 142 -23.80 -19.59 7.97
C ASN A 142 -23.35 -20.58 6.86
N LYS A 143 -22.05 -20.86 6.75
CA LYS A 143 -21.54 -21.93 5.88
C LYS A 143 -22.14 -23.25 6.38
N LYS A 144 -23.18 -23.76 5.73
CA LYS A 144 -23.65 -25.14 5.94
C LYS A 144 -22.46 -26.05 5.61
N LYS A 145 -22.02 -26.86 6.58
CA LYS A 145 -21.07 -27.94 6.35
C LYS A 145 -21.68 -28.86 5.29
N ALA A 146 -21.04 -28.94 4.11
CA ALA A 146 -21.32 -30.01 3.17
C ALA A 146 -20.94 -31.33 3.86
N ARG A 147 -21.89 -32.27 3.86
CA ARG A 147 -21.73 -33.65 4.32
C ARG A 147 -21.02 -34.47 3.26
#